data_AF-A0A0G0MDE0-F1
#
_entry.id   AF-A0A0G0MDE0-F1
#
_cell.length_a   1.000
_cell.length_b   1.000
_cell.length_c   1.000
_cell.angle_alpha   90.00
_cell.angle_beta   90.00
_cell.angle_gamma   90.00
#
_symmetry.space_group_name_H-M   'P 1'
#
loop_
_entity.id
_entity.type
_entity.pdbx_description
1 polymer ?
#
loop_
_entity_poly.entity_id
_entity_poly.type
_entity_poly.pdbx_seq_one_letter_code
_entity_poly.pdbx_strand_id
1 'polypeptide(L)'
;MSFLKGKQIATGSDGIATANLNDGILSADAAGRLKVASNFFDTTTTVSAKFQTASIPLNRLEEAVLQADGGQALTADWNVGGVFKVTGLPTPTDASDAVPKSYVDATANGLDWKASVRMATTGTLSSHNFVTAAGGFASMTSSVNQTLPPLDSGSITWAVNDRILVKNEASGSQNGLYYVVQTGSAALPWIIARTTDADADAEVSAGLAIFVEEGTTYSDSGWVLATDNPISLNTTSLLFTQFNGAGAITAGDGLTKTGNTLNVIGGPGIIVLSDNIEASFYSGSTTTVSAGVAASLGTSVSMSRGDHVHAIYTATPTGFGSSNTEGTSNALARADHVHQRDIARQVNVAITAAVSTDQPLPGMGITPITSSGVVVYLNGLMQRQGSGFDYTISGATITPSTSKTKNSNCC
;
A
#
# COMPACT_ATOMS: atom_id res chain seq x y z
N MET A 1 -76.91 -54.04 -54.45
CA MET A 1 -76.80 -54.18 -52.98
C MET A 1 -75.40 -54.72 -52.71
N SER A 2 -74.34 -53.92 -52.66
CA SER A 2 -73.86 -53.06 -51.55
C SER A 2 -73.73 -53.79 -50.20
N PHE A 3 -72.57 -53.55 -49.56
CA PHE A 3 -72.13 -53.92 -48.19
C PHE A 3 -71.55 -55.35 -48.06
N LEU A 4 -70.35 -55.62 -47.51
CA LEU A 4 -69.51 -54.90 -46.56
C LEU A 4 -68.02 -54.91 -46.99
N LYS A 5 -67.40 -53.73 -47.07
CA LYS A 5 -65.94 -53.55 -46.96
C LYS A 5 -65.63 -53.37 -45.47
N GLY A 6 -65.04 -54.36 -44.84
CA GLY A 6 -64.63 -54.34 -43.42
C GLY A 6 -64.73 -55.73 -42.81
N LYS A 7 -63.59 -56.35 -42.46
CA LYS A 7 -63.54 -57.67 -41.83
C LYS A 7 -64.14 -57.58 -40.42
N GLN A 8 -65.39 -58.01 -40.28
CA GLN A 8 -66.14 -58.11 -39.02
C GLN A 8 -65.64 -59.31 -38.20
N ILE A 9 -65.24 -59.11 -36.94
CA ILE A 9 -64.61 -60.19 -36.12
C ILE A 9 -65.62 -60.86 -35.15
N ALA A 10 -66.73 -60.22 -34.78
CA ALA A 10 -67.90 -60.84 -34.12
C ALA A 10 -69.07 -59.84 -33.97
N THR A 11 -70.30 -60.33 -33.75
CA THR A 11 -71.46 -59.54 -33.28
C THR A 11 -71.99 -60.09 -31.96
N GLY A 12 -72.04 -59.26 -30.92
CA GLY A 12 -72.71 -59.51 -29.64
C GLY A 12 -73.62 -58.33 -29.26
N SER A 13 -74.42 -58.45 -28.20
CA SER A 13 -75.47 -57.49 -27.82
C SER A 13 -74.98 -56.06 -27.52
N ASP A 14 -73.68 -55.87 -27.33
CA ASP A 14 -73.11 -54.63 -26.77
C ASP A 14 -72.23 -53.84 -27.76
N GLY A 15 -72.26 -54.14 -29.06
CA GLY A 15 -71.60 -53.35 -30.13
C GLY A 15 -70.35 -53.99 -30.76
N ILE A 16 -69.91 -53.44 -31.90
CA ILE A 16 -68.84 -53.98 -32.76
C ILE A 16 -67.46 -53.50 -32.28
N ALA A 17 -66.60 -54.42 -31.83
CA ALA A 17 -65.17 -54.15 -31.67
C ALA A 17 -64.45 -54.37 -33.01
N THR A 18 -63.84 -53.32 -33.57
CA THR A 18 -63.08 -53.39 -34.83
C THR A 18 -61.60 -53.22 -34.52
N ALA A 19 -60.81 -54.29 -34.58
CA ALA A 19 -59.35 -54.22 -34.52
C ALA A 19 -58.77 -54.47 -35.92
N ASN A 20 -58.08 -53.49 -36.49
CA ASN A 20 -57.44 -53.59 -37.81
C ASN A 20 -56.10 -54.33 -37.70
N LEU A 21 -56.13 -55.66 -37.80
CA LEU A 21 -54.93 -56.50 -37.82
C LEU A 21 -54.46 -56.73 -39.27
N ASN A 22 -53.16 -56.89 -39.49
CA ASN A 22 -52.60 -57.35 -40.76
C ASN A 22 -53.03 -58.80 -41.07
N ASP A 23 -53.10 -59.15 -42.36
CA ASP A 23 -53.44 -60.52 -42.79
C ASP A 23 -52.39 -61.53 -42.30
N GLY A 24 -52.86 -62.69 -41.80
CA GLY A 24 -52.00 -63.76 -41.26
C GLY A 24 -51.81 -63.77 -39.74
N ILE A 25 -52.39 -62.79 -39.00
CA ILE A 25 -52.30 -62.71 -37.53
C ILE A 25 -53.29 -63.61 -36.81
N LEU A 26 -54.45 -63.85 -37.44
CA LEU A 26 -55.51 -64.71 -36.92
C LEU A 26 -55.66 -65.95 -37.82
N SER A 27 -55.90 -67.11 -37.21
CA SER A 27 -56.10 -68.39 -37.90
C SER A 27 -57.28 -69.14 -37.28
N ALA A 28 -57.83 -70.14 -37.97
CA ALA A 28 -58.85 -71.02 -37.39
C ALA A 28 -58.21 -72.22 -36.68
N ASP A 29 -58.77 -72.64 -35.55
CA ASP A 29 -58.48 -73.95 -34.97
C ASP A 29 -59.16 -75.07 -35.79
N ALA A 30 -58.84 -76.34 -35.48
CA ALA A 30 -59.40 -77.49 -36.20
C ALA A 30 -60.94 -77.62 -36.06
N ALA A 31 -61.55 -76.88 -35.12
CA ALA A 31 -62.98 -76.80 -34.91
C ALA A 31 -63.61 -75.52 -35.52
N GLY A 32 -62.83 -74.74 -36.29
CA GLY A 32 -63.30 -73.54 -36.98
C GLY A 32 -63.41 -72.29 -36.10
N ARG A 33 -62.92 -72.31 -34.86
CA ARG A 33 -62.91 -71.15 -33.97
C ARG A 33 -61.69 -70.28 -34.22
N LEU A 34 -61.86 -68.97 -34.07
CA LEU A 34 -60.80 -67.99 -34.25
C LEU A 34 -59.73 -68.14 -33.14
N LYS A 35 -58.46 -68.21 -33.53
CA LYS A 35 -57.30 -68.18 -32.62
C LYS A 35 -56.21 -67.26 -33.17
N VAL A 36 -55.31 -66.84 -32.28
CA VAL A 36 -54.08 -66.14 -32.68
C VAL A 36 -53.16 -67.14 -33.41
N ALA A 37 -52.52 -66.73 -34.50
CA ALA A 37 -51.62 -67.57 -35.27
C ALA A 37 -50.43 -68.04 -34.41
N SER A 38 -49.98 -69.27 -34.61
CA SER A 38 -48.99 -69.97 -33.77
C SER A 38 -47.68 -69.21 -33.56
N ASN A 39 -47.30 -68.34 -34.52
CA ASN A 39 -46.04 -67.60 -34.53
C ASN A 39 -46.24 -66.11 -34.21
N PHE A 40 -47.37 -65.73 -33.62
CA PHE A 40 -47.65 -64.33 -33.31
C PHE A 40 -46.61 -63.72 -32.36
N PHE A 41 -46.09 -64.51 -31.40
CA PHE A 41 -45.03 -64.09 -30.48
C PHE A 41 -43.61 -64.57 -30.88
N ASP A 42 -43.44 -65.20 -32.04
CA ASP A 42 -42.13 -65.65 -32.51
C ASP A 42 -41.36 -64.50 -33.18
N THR A 43 -40.06 -64.46 -32.94
CA THR A 43 -39.25 -63.31 -32.50
C THR A 43 -38.48 -62.60 -33.63
N THR A 44 -38.89 -62.75 -34.89
CA THR A 44 -38.13 -62.23 -36.05
C THR A 44 -38.73 -60.98 -36.69
N THR A 45 -39.88 -60.50 -36.22
CA THR A 45 -40.47 -59.22 -36.67
C THR A 45 -40.85 -58.39 -35.44
N THR A 46 -40.38 -57.13 -35.40
CA THR A 46 -40.78 -56.18 -34.36
C THR A 46 -42.30 -56.12 -34.27
N VAL A 47 -42.83 -56.05 -33.05
CA VAL A 47 -44.27 -56.01 -32.76
C VAL A 47 -45.00 -54.99 -33.65
N SER A 48 -44.35 -53.88 -33.99
CA SER A 48 -44.85 -52.85 -34.92
C SER A 48 -45.20 -53.34 -36.34
N ALA A 49 -44.53 -54.36 -36.88
CA ALA A 49 -44.84 -54.92 -38.20
C ALA A 49 -46.13 -55.78 -38.21
N LYS A 50 -46.60 -56.18 -37.03
CA LYS A 50 -47.81 -57.00 -36.82
C LYS A 50 -49.06 -56.13 -36.60
N PHE A 51 -48.97 -54.82 -36.76
CA PHE A 51 -50.10 -53.90 -36.67
C PHE A 51 -50.14 -53.08 -37.97
N GLN A 52 -51.32 -52.85 -38.56
CA GLN A 52 -51.43 -51.91 -39.69
C GLN A 52 -50.91 -50.55 -39.24
N THR A 53 -50.37 -49.73 -40.16
CA THR A 53 -50.01 -48.34 -39.87
C THR A 53 -51.18 -47.65 -39.15
N ALA A 54 -50.93 -47.09 -37.97
CA ALA A 54 -51.90 -46.53 -37.00
C ALA A 54 -52.66 -47.49 -36.05
N SER A 55 -52.41 -48.80 -36.05
CA SER A 55 -53.09 -49.74 -35.11
C SER A 55 -52.43 -49.81 -33.73
N ILE A 56 -51.17 -49.39 -33.61
CA ILE A 56 -50.64 -48.89 -32.35
C ILE A 56 -50.91 -47.39 -32.44
N PRO A 57 -51.98 -46.87 -31.83
CA PRO A 57 -52.18 -45.43 -31.82
C PRO A 57 -50.95 -44.82 -31.17
N LEU A 58 -50.31 -43.91 -31.91
CA LEU A 58 -49.11 -43.20 -31.47
C LEU A 58 -49.35 -42.54 -30.10
N ASN A 59 -50.59 -42.29 -29.70
CA ASN A 59 -50.99 -41.78 -28.39
C ASN A 59 -50.40 -42.53 -27.16
N ARG A 60 -50.07 -43.82 -27.25
CA ARG A 60 -49.36 -44.53 -26.14
C ARG A 60 -47.84 -44.35 -26.16
N LEU A 61 -47.28 -43.78 -27.24
CA LEU A 61 -45.91 -43.28 -27.36
C LEU A 61 -45.83 -41.73 -27.33
N GLU A 62 -46.92 -41.03 -27.62
CA GLU A 62 -47.01 -39.55 -27.71
C GLU A 62 -47.23 -38.90 -26.33
N GLU A 63 -47.57 -39.66 -25.29
CA GLU A 63 -47.45 -39.17 -23.92
C GLU A 63 -46.10 -39.57 -23.34
N ALA A 64 -45.15 -38.63 -23.42
CA ALA A 64 -44.04 -38.47 -22.49
C ALA A 64 -42.77 -39.33 -22.67
N VAL A 65 -42.40 -39.72 -23.89
CA VAL A 65 -41.02 -40.19 -24.14
C VAL A 65 -40.32 -39.25 -25.13
N LEU A 66 -39.21 -38.63 -24.71
CA LEU A 66 -38.29 -37.96 -25.62
C LEU A 66 -37.85 -38.98 -26.68
N GLN A 67 -38.11 -38.69 -27.96
CA GLN A 67 -37.65 -39.57 -29.03
C GLN A 67 -36.12 -39.59 -29.05
N ALA A 68 -35.52 -40.77 -29.24
CA ALA A 68 -34.07 -40.94 -29.25
C ALA A 68 -33.36 -40.18 -30.38
N ASP A 69 -34.11 -39.74 -31.40
CA ASP A 69 -33.63 -38.91 -32.50
C ASP A 69 -33.63 -37.40 -32.17
N GLY A 70 -34.13 -37.00 -30.99
CA GLY A 70 -34.21 -35.61 -30.56
C GLY A 70 -35.27 -34.78 -31.30
N GLY A 71 -36.15 -35.39 -32.10
CA GLY A 71 -37.10 -34.69 -32.95
C GLY A 71 -38.26 -34.02 -32.20
N GLN A 72 -38.42 -34.29 -30.91
CA GLN A 72 -39.47 -33.68 -30.07
C GLN A 72 -38.90 -32.60 -29.16
N ALA A 73 -39.41 -31.38 -29.32
CA ALA A 73 -39.08 -30.26 -28.45
C ALA A 73 -39.68 -30.44 -27.05
N LEU A 74 -38.95 -29.97 -26.03
CA LEU A 74 -39.49 -29.82 -24.68
C LEU A 74 -40.46 -28.64 -24.65
N THR A 75 -41.72 -28.89 -24.32
CA THR A 75 -42.76 -27.85 -24.18
C THR A 75 -42.91 -27.33 -22.74
N ALA A 76 -42.11 -27.87 -21.80
CA ALA A 76 -42.05 -27.47 -20.39
C ALA A 76 -40.69 -27.87 -19.80
N ASP A 77 -40.34 -27.29 -18.64
CA ASP A 77 -39.11 -27.60 -17.92
C ASP A 77 -39.07 -29.07 -17.48
N TRP A 78 -37.91 -29.72 -17.66
CA TRP A 78 -37.71 -31.08 -17.21
C TRP A 78 -37.12 -31.11 -15.80
N ASN A 79 -37.89 -31.61 -14.83
CA ASN A 79 -37.40 -31.87 -13.48
C ASN A 79 -36.67 -33.23 -13.41
N VAL A 80 -35.34 -33.20 -13.33
CA VAL A 80 -34.48 -34.40 -13.20
C VAL A 80 -34.44 -35.00 -11.78
N GLY A 81 -35.28 -34.49 -10.87
CA GLY A 81 -35.44 -35.03 -9.52
C GLY A 81 -34.29 -34.70 -8.55
N GLY A 82 -33.35 -33.84 -8.93
CA GLY A 82 -32.29 -33.30 -8.07
C GLY A 82 -31.21 -34.29 -7.60
N VAL A 83 -31.42 -35.59 -7.78
CA VAL A 83 -30.50 -36.67 -7.36
C VAL A 83 -29.73 -37.25 -8.56
N PHE A 84 -30.35 -37.25 -9.74
CA PHE A 84 -29.77 -37.82 -10.96
C PHE A 84 -29.10 -36.73 -11.82
N LYS A 85 -28.07 -37.14 -12.57
CA LYS A 85 -27.25 -36.27 -13.43
C LYS A 85 -27.60 -36.49 -14.89
N VAL A 86 -27.54 -35.43 -15.70
CA VAL A 86 -27.46 -35.54 -17.16
C VAL A 86 -26.00 -35.81 -17.53
N THR A 87 -25.70 -36.98 -18.09
CA THR A 87 -24.35 -37.42 -18.44
C THR A 87 -24.16 -37.53 -19.96
N GLY A 88 -22.91 -37.52 -20.43
CA GLY A 88 -22.58 -37.71 -21.84
C GLY A 88 -22.77 -36.49 -22.74
N LEU A 89 -22.86 -35.28 -22.17
CA LEU A 89 -22.89 -34.05 -22.96
C LEU A 89 -21.56 -33.87 -23.73
N PRO A 90 -21.60 -33.64 -25.05
CA PRO A 90 -20.39 -33.36 -25.84
C PRO A 90 -19.84 -31.95 -25.55
N THR A 91 -18.66 -31.65 -26.06
CA THR A 91 -18.13 -30.28 -26.04
C THR A 91 -19.07 -29.36 -26.83
N PRO A 92 -19.51 -28.22 -26.24
CA PRO A 92 -20.44 -27.31 -26.89
C PRO A 92 -19.82 -26.67 -28.14
N THR A 93 -20.62 -26.54 -29.20
CA THR A 93 -20.20 -25.89 -30.46
C THR A 93 -21.04 -24.65 -30.77
N ASP A 94 -22.31 -24.63 -30.36
CA ASP A 94 -23.23 -23.51 -30.55
C ASP A 94 -23.51 -22.77 -29.23
N ALA A 95 -23.87 -21.49 -29.34
CA ALA A 95 -24.05 -20.61 -28.17
C ALA A 95 -25.23 -21.01 -27.25
N SER A 96 -26.14 -21.85 -27.72
CA SER A 96 -27.30 -22.35 -26.97
C SER A 96 -27.10 -23.75 -26.40
N ASP A 97 -25.93 -24.36 -26.57
CA ASP A 97 -25.67 -25.72 -26.13
C ASP A 97 -25.64 -25.83 -24.59
N ALA A 98 -26.11 -26.97 -24.09
CA ALA A 98 -25.86 -27.35 -22.71
C ALA A 98 -24.37 -27.67 -22.53
N VAL A 99 -23.76 -27.09 -21.51
CA VAL A 99 -22.30 -27.21 -21.27
C VAL A 99 -22.01 -28.20 -20.13
N PRO A 100 -21.05 -29.12 -20.27
CA PRO A 100 -20.59 -29.91 -19.14
C PRO A 100 -19.84 -29.01 -18.15
N LYS A 101 -19.90 -29.32 -16.85
CA LYS A 101 -19.23 -28.53 -15.81
C LYS A 101 -17.73 -28.37 -16.07
N SER A 102 -17.06 -29.39 -16.60
CA SER A 102 -15.64 -29.33 -16.98
C SER A 102 -15.34 -28.24 -18.02
N TYR A 103 -16.24 -27.99 -18.98
CA TYR A 103 -16.10 -26.92 -19.96
C TYR A 103 -16.23 -25.54 -19.31
N VAL A 104 -17.21 -25.37 -18.41
CA VAL A 104 -17.38 -24.11 -17.65
C VAL A 104 -16.18 -23.85 -16.76
N ASP A 105 -15.68 -24.86 -16.06
CA ASP A 105 -14.54 -24.72 -15.17
C ASP A 105 -13.25 -24.32 -15.95
N ALA A 106 -13.03 -24.90 -17.13
CA ALA A 106 -11.93 -24.54 -18.02
C ALA A 106 -12.09 -23.13 -18.63
N THR A 107 -13.30 -22.79 -19.09
CA THR A 107 -13.61 -21.52 -19.76
C THR A 107 -13.65 -20.34 -18.78
N ALA A 108 -14.15 -20.55 -17.57
CA ALA A 108 -14.34 -19.50 -16.58
C ALA A 108 -13.02 -18.94 -16.04
N ASN A 109 -11.87 -19.61 -16.26
CA ASN A 109 -10.62 -19.11 -15.73
C ASN A 109 -9.41 -19.14 -16.66
N GLY A 110 -9.36 -19.92 -17.75
CA GLY A 110 -8.07 -20.15 -18.43
C GLY A 110 -6.98 -20.70 -17.48
N LEU A 111 -7.40 -21.13 -16.29
CA LEU A 111 -6.61 -21.67 -15.21
C LEU A 111 -7.10 -23.10 -14.98
N ASP A 112 -6.17 -24.05 -15.03
CA ASP A 112 -6.40 -25.46 -14.74
C ASP A 112 -6.16 -25.68 -13.24
N TRP A 113 -7.21 -25.48 -12.43
CA TRP A 113 -7.12 -25.59 -10.98
C TRP A 113 -6.87 -27.03 -10.53
N LYS A 114 -5.79 -27.23 -9.77
CA LYS A 114 -5.49 -28.49 -9.07
C LYS A 114 -5.88 -28.41 -7.60
N ALA A 115 -5.89 -29.57 -6.92
CA ALA A 115 -6.10 -29.59 -5.48
C ALA A 115 -5.01 -28.79 -4.76
N SER A 116 -5.39 -28.11 -3.68
CA SER A 116 -4.51 -27.24 -2.90
C SER A 116 -3.27 -27.99 -2.39
N VAL A 117 -2.23 -27.22 -2.11
CA VAL A 117 -1.01 -27.70 -1.46
C VAL A 117 -0.92 -27.08 -0.07
N ARG A 118 -0.31 -27.84 0.84
CA ARG A 118 -0.10 -27.38 2.19
C ARG A 118 0.93 -26.27 2.24
N MET A 119 2.06 -26.41 1.53
CA MET A 119 3.10 -25.36 1.45
C MET A 119 3.80 -25.32 0.10
N ALA A 120 4.47 -24.19 -0.17
CA ALA A 120 5.40 -24.02 -1.28
C ALA A 120 6.84 -23.86 -0.80
N THR A 121 7.81 -24.32 -1.59
CA THR A 121 9.23 -24.18 -1.25
C THR A 121 9.70 -22.72 -1.30
N THR A 122 10.51 -22.29 -0.31
CA THR A 122 11.17 -20.97 -0.27
C THR A 122 12.62 -20.99 -0.77
N GLY A 123 13.18 -22.19 -0.93
CA GLY A 123 14.48 -22.45 -1.55
C GLY A 123 14.54 -23.86 -2.12
N THR A 124 15.69 -24.22 -2.69
CA THR A 124 15.96 -25.59 -3.16
C THR A 124 15.89 -26.57 -2.01
N LEU A 125 15.31 -27.75 -2.23
CA LEU A 125 15.28 -28.82 -1.23
C LEU A 125 16.71 -29.30 -0.90
N SER A 126 16.85 -29.97 0.25
CA SER A 126 18.09 -30.66 0.59
C SER A 126 18.49 -31.65 -0.50
N SER A 127 19.80 -31.98 -0.59
CA SER A 127 20.33 -32.88 -1.62
C SER A 127 19.49 -34.16 -1.74
N HIS A 128 19.00 -34.40 -2.95
CA HIS A 128 18.08 -35.50 -3.26
C HIS A 128 18.37 -36.05 -4.66
N ASN A 129 17.90 -37.27 -4.91
CA ASN A 129 17.93 -37.89 -6.21
C ASN A 129 16.53 -37.82 -6.84
N PHE A 130 16.45 -37.27 -8.04
CA PHE A 130 15.23 -37.24 -8.83
C PHE A 130 15.20 -38.45 -9.78
N VAL A 131 14.17 -39.28 -9.65
CA VAL A 131 14.00 -40.50 -10.43
C VAL A 131 12.68 -40.44 -11.18
N THR A 132 12.73 -40.64 -12.49
CA THR A 132 11.56 -40.86 -13.33
C THR A 132 11.35 -42.36 -13.52
N ALA A 133 10.30 -42.94 -12.91
CA ALA A 133 9.93 -44.33 -13.17
C ALA A 133 9.08 -44.45 -14.44
N ALA A 134 9.07 -45.64 -15.05
CA ALA A 134 8.14 -45.95 -16.13
C ALA A 134 6.69 -45.89 -15.60
N GLY A 135 5.83 -45.13 -16.27
CA GLY A 135 4.42 -44.96 -15.88
C GLY A 135 4.05 -43.63 -15.24
N GLY A 136 4.87 -42.57 -15.38
CA GLY A 136 4.51 -41.20 -14.95
C GLY A 136 4.93 -40.84 -13.51
N PHE A 137 5.26 -41.83 -12.69
CA PHE A 137 5.69 -41.60 -11.31
C PHE A 137 7.13 -41.08 -11.25
N ALA A 138 7.28 -39.76 -11.14
CA ALA A 138 8.55 -39.14 -10.78
C ALA A 138 8.60 -38.89 -9.27
N SER A 139 9.73 -39.20 -8.64
CA SER A 139 9.94 -39.05 -7.21
C SER A 139 11.29 -38.42 -6.88
N MET A 140 11.32 -37.69 -5.77
CA MET A 140 12.55 -37.21 -5.14
C MET A 140 12.74 -37.95 -3.83
N THR A 141 13.92 -38.56 -3.68
CA THR A 141 14.34 -39.23 -2.46
C THR A 141 15.58 -38.54 -1.92
N SER A 142 15.56 -38.19 -0.64
CA SER A 142 16.73 -37.60 0.03
C SER A 142 17.99 -38.45 -0.18
N SER A 143 19.11 -37.80 -0.45
CA SER A 143 20.42 -38.47 -0.59
C SER A 143 20.99 -38.93 0.76
N VAL A 144 20.37 -38.51 1.86
CA VAL A 144 20.74 -38.88 3.23
C VAL A 144 19.50 -39.21 4.07
N ASN A 145 19.69 -40.00 5.13
CA ASN A 145 18.62 -40.28 6.09
C ASN A 145 18.34 -39.05 6.95
N GLN A 146 17.22 -38.39 6.67
CA GLN A 146 16.73 -37.26 7.44
C GLN A 146 15.22 -37.16 7.29
N THR A 147 14.58 -36.46 8.23
CA THR A 147 13.20 -35.98 8.04
C THR A 147 13.15 -34.94 6.94
N LEU A 148 12.03 -34.87 6.22
CA LEU A 148 11.72 -33.79 5.28
C LEU A 148 11.82 -32.47 6.04
N PRO A 149 12.76 -31.58 5.69
CA PRO A 149 12.92 -30.32 6.39
C PRO A 149 11.67 -29.45 6.26
N PRO A 150 11.47 -28.48 7.17
CA PRO A 150 10.49 -27.44 6.95
C PRO A 150 10.85 -26.66 5.68
N LEU A 151 9.86 -26.37 4.85
CA LEU A 151 10.03 -25.71 3.54
C LEU A 151 10.05 -24.18 3.64
N ASP A 152 9.79 -23.67 4.84
CA ASP A 152 9.73 -22.27 5.23
C ASP A 152 10.18 -22.15 6.70
N SER A 153 10.30 -20.93 7.20
CA SER A 153 10.70 -20.60 8.58
C SER A 153 9.71 -21.05 9.67
N GLY A 154 8.52 -21.56 9.31
CA GLY A 154 7.54 -22.11 10.24
C GLY A 154 7.82 -23.55 10.66
N SER A 155 7.50 -23.90 11.91
CA SER A 155 7.56 -25.29 12.40
C SER A 155 6.34 -26.08 11.93
N ILE A 156 6.49 -26.85 10.85
CA ILE A 156 5.46 -27.75 10.33
C ILE A 156 5.95 -29.19 10.40
N THR A 157 5.08 -30.06 10.91
CA THR A 157 5.28 -31.51 10.90
C THR A 157 4.56 -32.09 9.69
N TRP A 158 5.31 -32.78 8.83
CA TRP A 158 4.77 -33.44 7.64
C TRP A 158 4.04 -34.74 7.99
N ALA A 159 2.95 -35.01 7.29
CA ALA A 159 2.28 -36.30 7.26
C ALA A 159 2.35 -36.90 5.84
N VAL A 160 2.17 -38.21 5.75
CA VAL A 160 2.02 -38.88 4.44
C VAL A 160 0.77 -38.35 3.75
N ASN A 161 0.86 -38.14 2.43
CA ASN A 161 -0.13 -37.51 1.54
C ASN A 161 -0.24 -35.98 1.65
N ASP A 162 0.54 -35.32 2.50
CA ASP A 162 0.61 -33.85 2.47
C ASP A 162 1.11 -33.39 1.10
N ARG A 163 0.39 -32.46 0.47
CA ARG A 163 0.71 -31.91 -0.85
C ARG A 163 1.64 -30.70 -0.73
N ILE A 164 2.60 -30.61 -1.64
CA ILE A 164 3.67 -29.61 -1.65
C ILE A 164 3.82 -29.05 -3.05
N LEU A 165 3.92 -27.72 -3.16
CA LEU A 165 4.42 -27.07 -4.37
C LEU A 165 5.95 -26.94 -4.28
N VAL A 166 6.65 -27.69 -5.12
CA VAL A 166 8.09 -27.56 -5.30
C VAL A 166 8.32 -26.60 -6.48
N LYS A 167 8.81 -25.38 -6.22
CA LYS A 167 8.96 -24.33 -7.25
C LYS A 167 10.36 -23.70 -7.36
N ASN A 168 11.29 -24.12 -6.50
CA ASN A 168 12.60 -23.50 -6.32
C ASN A 168 13.78 -24.48 -6.55
N GLU A 169 13.57 -25.56 -7.30
CA GLU A 169 14.66 -26.46 -7.65
C GLU A 169 15.62 -25.84 -8.65
N ALA A 170 16.91 -26.17 -8.52
CA ALA A 170 17.93 -25.68 -9.44
C ALA A 170 17.70 -26.20 -10.86
N SER A 171 17.22 -27.43 -10.99
CA SER A 171 16.73 -27.98 -12.26
C SER A 171 15.23 -27.75 -12.34
N GLY A 172 14.80 -26.69 -13.02
CA GLY A 172 13.39 -26.30 -13.05
C GLY A 172 12.43 -27.36 -13.62
N SER A 173 12.91 -28.38 -14.33
CA SER A 173 12.10 -29.52 -14.76
C SER A 173 11.63 -30.42 -13.60
N GLN A 174 12.27 -30.28 -12.45
CA GLN A 174 11.94 -30.96 -11.21
C GLN A 174 10.89 -30.20 -10.40
N ASN A 175 10.61 -28.94 -10.72
CA ASN A 175 9.51 -28.20 -10.10
C ASN A 175 8.16 -28.84 -10.46
N GLY A 176 7.18 -28.70 -9.57
CA GLY A 176 5.83 -29.23 -9.74
C GLY A 176 5.09 -29.48 -8.44
N LEU A 177 3.97 -30.20 -8.57
CA LEU A 177 3.16 -30.64 -7.43
C LEU A 177 3.63 -32.03 -6.99
N TYR A 178 3.88 -32.15 -5.69
CA TYR A 178 4.31 -33.39 -5.06
C TYR A 178 3.44 -33.71 -3.84
N TYR A 179 3.40 -34.97 -3.43
CA TYR A 179 2.90 -35.37 -2.13
C TYR A 179 3.96 -36.15 -1.36
N VAL A 180 3.88 -36.08 -0.02
CA VAL A 180 4.77 -36.81 0.87
C VAL A 180 4.42 -38.31 0.84
N VAL A 181 5.33 -39.12 0.32
CA VAL A 181 5.24 -40.58 0.37
C VAL A 181 5.81 -41.10 1.70
N GLN A 182 6.93 -40.50 2.13
CA GLN A 182 7.61 -40.83 3.37
C GLN A 182 8.20 -39.57 3.97
N THR A 183 7.89 -39.30 5.24
CA THR A 183 8.38 -38.10 5.96
C THR A 183 9.87 -38.17 6.30
N GLY A 184 10.46 -39.37 6.31
CA GLY A 184 11.87 -39.60 6.65
C GLY A 184 12.14 -39.63 8.15
N SER A 185 13.37 -40.01 8.52
CA SER A 185 13.87 -40.07 9.91
C SER A 185 15.40 -40.13 9.92
N ALA A 186 16.03 -40.26 11.09
CA ALA A 186 17.47 -40.54 11.17
C ALA A 186 17.89 -41.88 10.52
N ALA A 187 16.94 -42.79 10.30
CA ALA A 187 17.19 -44.12 9.71
C ALA A 187 16.68 -44.28 8.28
N LEU A 188 15.85 -43.35 7.78
CA LEU A 188 15.20 -43.45 6.48
C LEU A 188 15.21 -42.08 5.77
N PRO A 189 15.42 -42.01 4.45
CA PRO A 189 15.30 -40.76 3.71
C PRO A 189 13.83 -40.33 3.62
N TRP A 190 13.56 -39.03 3.47
CA TRP A 190 12.25 -38.59 3.02
C TRP A 190 12.07 -38.91 1.52
N ILE A 191 10.81 -39.11 1.12
CA ILE A 191 10.42 -39.40 -0.26
C ILE A 191 9.17 -38.57 -0.58
N ILE A 192 9.22 -37.82 -1.68
CA ILE A 192 8.05 -37.14 -2.25
C ILE A 192 7.87 -37.59 -3.71
N ALA A 193 6.63 -37.69 -4.18
CA ALA A 193 6.31 -38.10 -5.55
C ALA A 193 5.33 -37.12 -6.20
N ARG A 194 5.36 -37.02 -7.53
CA ARG A 194 4.40 -36.20 -8.30
C ARG A 194 2.97 -36.58 -7.93
N THR A 195 2.10 -35.59 -7.78
CA THR A 195 0.69 -35.85 -7.50
C THR A 195 -0.02 -36.42 -8.71
N THR A 196 -1.05 -37.25 -8.49
CA THR A 196 -1.80 -37.95 -9.54
C THR A 196 -2.64 -37.03 -10.44
N ASP A 197 -2.70 -35.74 -10.14
CA ASP A 197 -3.38 -34.71 -10.92
C ASP A 197 -2.39 -33.81 -11.69
N ALA A 198 -1.10 -34.14 -11.65
CA ALA A 198 0.00 -33.46 -12.32
C ALA A 198 1.20 -34.42 -12.58
N ASP A 199 0.92 -35.67 -12.97
CA ASP A 199 1.92 -36.71 -13.24
C ASP A 199 2.04 -37.10 -14.73
N ALA A 200 1.21 -36.52 -15.59
CA ALA A 200 1.28 -36.67 -17.05
C ALA A 200 1.36 -35.34 -17.80
N ASP A 201 1.99 -35.35 -18.99
CA ASP A 201 2.13 -34.17 -19.88
C ASP A 201 0.78 -33.49 -20.16
N ALA A 202 -0.28 -34.28 -20.35
CA ALA A 202 -1.62 -33.77 -20.64
C ALA A 202 -2.29 -33.06 -19.46
N GLU A 203 -1.79 -33.28 -18.23
CA GLU A 203 -2.34 -32.70 -17.00
C GLU A 203 -1.60 -31.44 -16.57
N VAL A 204 -0.45 -31.17 -17.17
CA VAL A 204 0.41 -30.01 -16.85
C VAL A 204 0.41 -29.07 -18.04
N SER A 205 -0.44 -28.06 -17.97
CA SER A 205 -0.60 -27.06 -19.03
C SER A 205 -0.23 -25.65 -18.53
N ALA A 206 0.15 -24.77 -19.47
CA ALA A 206 0.20 -23.33 -19.20
C ALA A 206 -1.16 -22.89 -18.63
N GLY A 207 -1.16 -22.35 -17.41
CA GLY A 207 -2.39 -22.05 -16.67
C GLY A 207 -2.71 -23.01 -15.52
N LEU A 208 -1.96 -24.10 -15.30
CA LEU A 208 -2.11 -24.92 -14.09
C LEU A 208 -2.04 -24.03 -12.85
N ALA A 209 -3.10 -24.01 -12.06
CA ALA A 209 -3.26 -23.14 -10.90
C ALA A 209 -3.43 -23.93 -9.61
N ILE A 210 -2.82 -23.43 -8.53
CA ILE A 210 -2.92 -24.01 -7.19
C ILE A 210 -3.08 -22.92 -6.14
N PHE A 211 -3.58 -23.33 -4.97
CA PHE A 211 -3.58 -22.52 -3.75
C PHE A 211 -2.68 -23.16 -2.69
N VAL A 212 -1.91 -22.33 -2.00
CA VAL A 212 -1.02 -22.69 -0.89
C VAL A 212 -1.71 -22.27 0.42
N GLU A 213 -1.94 -23.22 1.32
CA GLU A 213 -2.75 -23.01 2.52
C GLU A 213 -1.94 -22.56 3.74
N GLU A 214 -0.73 -23.09 3.92
CA GLU A 214 0.10 -22.87 5.11
C GLU A 214 1.49 -22.31 4.74
N GLY A 215 2.21 -21.84 5.77
CA GLY A 215 3.53 -21.24 5.68
C GLY A 215 3.59 -19.88 6.36
N THR A 216 4.76 -19.26 6.37
CA THR A 216 4.93 -17.88 6.85
C THR A 216 5.14 -16.91 5.69
N THR A 217 5.80 -17.37 4.62
CA THR A 217 6.11 -16.58 3.43
C THR A 217 5.01 -16.65 2.37
N TYR A 218 4.46 -17.84 2.13
CA TYR A 218 3.52 -18.10 1.02
C TYR A 218 2.17 -18.68 1.48
N SER A 219 1.77 -18.53 2.75
CA SER A 219 0.42 -18.91 3.16
C SER A 219 -0.62 -18.08 2.41
N ASP A 220 -1.80 -18.67 2.25
CA ASP A 220 -2.97 -18.04 1.63
C ASP A 220 -2.67 -17.39 0.25
N SER A 221 -1.86 -18.06 -0.56
CA SER A 221 -1.42 -17.57 -1.87
C SER A 221 -1.80 -18.50 -3.01
N GLY A 222 -2.15 -17.95 -4.17
CA GLY A 222 -2.36 -18.77 -5.37
C GLY A 222 -1.31 -18.51 -6.44
N TRP A 223 -1.00 -19.59 -7.13
CA TRP A 223 0.13 -19.72 -8.06
C TRP A 223 -0.32 -20.35 -9.36
N VAL A 224 0.21 -19.84 -10.46
CA VAL A 224 -0.05 -20.34 -11.80
C VAL A 224 1.26 -20.78 -12.45
N LEU A 225 1.21 -21.87 -13.22
CA LEU A 225 2.28 -22.29 -14.10
C LEU A 225 2.33 -21.34 -15.31
N ALA A 226 3.35 -20.48 -15.33
CA ALA A 226 3.57 -19.47 -16.36
C ALA A 226 4.42 -19.98 -17.55
N THR A 227 4.80 -21.25 -17.54
CA THR A 227 5.53 -21.88 -18.65
C THR A 227 4.57 -22.10 -19.81
N ASP A 228 4.91 -21.60 -20.99
CA ASP A 228 4.08 -21.74 -22.19
C ASP A 228 4.05 -23.19 -22.69
N ASN A 229 2.91 -23.60 -23.25
CA ASN A 229 2.77 -24.89 -23.93
C ASN A 229 3.58 -24.90 -25.25
N PRO A 230 4.10 -26.05 -25.70
CA PRO A 230 3.92 -27.40 -25.14
C PRO A 230 4.88 -27.72 -23.98
N ILE A 231 4.37 -28.45 -22.98
CA ILE A 231 5.13 -28.90 -21.82
C ILE A 231 5.31 -30.42 -21.93
N SER A 232 6.56 -30.88 -21.87
CA SER A 232 6.90 -32.29 -21.65
C SER A 232 7.39 -32.44 -20.22
N LEU A 233 6.62 -33.16 -19.40
CA LEU A 233 6.86 -33.28 -17.98
C LEU A 233 8.23 -33.91 -17.70
N ASN A 234 8.88 -33.49 -16.61
CA ASN A 234 10.22 -33.93 -16.20
C ASN A 234 11.37 -33.50 -17.13
N THR A 235 11.09 -32.78 -18.23
CA THR A 235 12.12 -32.27 -19.16
C THR A 235 12.01 -30.75 -19.35
N THR A 236 10.81 -30.23 -19.60
CA THR A 236 10.54 -28.79 -19.65
C THR A 236 10.70 -28.17 -18.26
N SER A 237 11.39 -27.04 -18.16
CA SER A 237 11.49 -26.29 -16.91
C SER A 237 10.13 -25.67 -16.55
N LEU A 238 9.62 -25.95 -15.35
CA LEU A 238 8.33 -25.45 -14.88
C LEU A 238 8.52 -24.22 -13.98
N LEU A 239 8.06 -23.07 -14.46
CA LEU A 239 8.09 -21.78 -13.77
C LEU A 239 6.70 -21.45 -13.20
N PHE A 240 6.61 -21.39 -11.87
CA PHE A 240 5.40 -20.96 -11.17
C PHE A 240 5.48 -19.50 -10.75
N THR A 241 4.42 -18.74 -10.98
CA THR A 241 4.29 -17.33 -10.59
C THR A 241 3.07 -17.14 -9.69
N GLN A 242 3.21 -16.38 -8.62
CA GLN A 242 2.09 -16.02 -7.76
C GLN A 242 1.15 -15.04 -8.49
N PHE A 243 -0.16 -15.28 -8.45
CA PHE A 243 -1.16 -14.37 -9.05
C PHE A 243 -2.20 -13.85 -8.03
N ASN A 244 -2.21 -14.38 -6.80
CA ASN A 244 -2.96 -13.80 -5.68
C ASN A 244 -2.27 -14.07 -4.33
N GLY A 245 -2.53 -13.19 -3.37
CA GLY A 245 -2.03 -13.27 -1.99
C GLY A 245 -1.13 -12.11 -1.63
N ALA A 246 -1.08 -11.79 -0.33
CA ALA A 246 -0.24 -10.72 0.20
C ALA A 246 1.23 -10.92 -0.18
N GLY A 247 1.73 -12.16 -0.31
CA GLY A 247 3.12 -12.49 -0.66
C GLY A 247 3.63 -12.02 -2.02
N ALA A 248 2.76 -11.56 -2.93
CA ALA A 248 3.19 -11.11 -4.27
C ALA A 248 4.08 -9.85 -4.21
N ILE A 249 4.01 -9.10 -3.11
CA ILE A 249 4.82 -7.89 -2.90
C ILE A 249 5.85 -8.18 -1.82
N THR A 250 7.11 -8.39 -2.21
CA THR A 250 8.24 -8.34 -1.28
C THR A 250 8.61 -6.88 -1.05
N ALA A 251 8.50 -6.41 0.20
CA ALA A 251 8.96 -5.06 0.54
C ALA A 251 10.50 -5.03 0.46
N GLY A 252 11.02 -4.23 -0.48
CA GLY A 252 12.45 -3.93 -0.55
C GLY A 252 12.87 -2.89 0.48
N ASP A 253 14.13 -2.45 0.39
CA ASP A 253 14.66 -1.41 1.27
C ASP A 253 13.82 -0.13 1.19
N GLY A 254 13.51 0.44 2.35
CA GLY A 254 12.65 1.64 2.46
C GLY A 254 11.15 1.34 2.51
N LEU A 255 10.72 0.08 2.45
CA LEU A 255 9.33 -0.34 2.63
C LEU A 255 9.23 -1.38 3.75
N THR A 256 8.07 -1.43 4.41
CA THR A 256 7.67 -2.56 5.25
C THR A 256 6.34 -3.08 4.78
N LYS A 257 6.12 -4.36 5.03
CA LYS A 257 4.87 -5.02 4.72
C LYS A 257 4.38 -5.80 5.92
N THR A 258 3.11 -5.63 6.25
CA THR A 258 2.44 -6.40 7.30
C THR A 258 1.08 -6.82 6.81
N GLY A 259 0.86 -8.12 6.61
CA GLY A 259 -0.33 -8.62 5.92
C GLY A 259 -0.46 -7.97 4.55
N ASN A 260 -1.60 -7.33 4.26
CA ASN A 260 -1.89 -6.65 2.99
C ASN A 260 -1.46 -5.17 2.96
N THR A 261 -0.92 -4.62 4.04
CA THR A 261 -0.52 -3.22 4.12
C THR A 261 0.95 -3.05 3.72
N LEU A 262 1.22 -2.10 2.81
CA LEU A 262 2.57 -1.66 2.46
C LEU A 262 2.80 -0.26 3.06
N ASN A 263 3.82 -0.10 3.88
CA ASN A 263 4.19 1.17 4.49
C ASN A 263 5.57 1.61 3.97
N VAL A 264 5.76 2.91 3.81
CA VAL A 264 7.10 3.48 3.61
C VAL A 264 7.81 3.58 4.96
N ILE A 265 9.10 3.28 4.99
CA ILE A 265 9.95 3.49 6.16
C ILE A 265 10.38 4.96 6.16
N GLY A 266 10.07 5.69 7.25
CA GLY A 266 10.55 7.05 7.44
C GLY A 266 12.06 7.09 7.69
N GLY A 267 12.70 8.21 7.33
CA GLY A 267 14.13 8.42 7.52
C GLY A 267 14.58 9.84 7.15
N PRO A 268 15.89 10.13 7.20
CA PRO A 268 16.43 11.36 6.64
C PRO A 268 15.98 11.50 5.18
N GLY A 269 15.22 12.55 4.83
CA GLY A 269 14.65 12.67 3.48
C GLY A 269 13.15 12.38 3.38
N ILE A 270 12.56 11.58 4.29
CA ILE A 270 11.18 11.08 4.17
C ILE A 270 10.48 11.05 5.53
N ILE A 271 9.38 11.80 5.66
CA ILE A 271 8.46 11.74 6.80
C ILE A 271 7.21 10.98 6.36
N VAL A 272 6.77 10.02 7.19
CA VAL A 272 5.57 9.23 6.95
C VAL A 272 4.54 9.61 8.03
N LEU A 273 3.42 10.19 7.60
CA LEU A 273 2.29 10.55 8.45
C LEU A 273 1.14 9.55 8.22
N SER A 274 0.05 9.67 8.98
CA SER A 274 -1.11 8.77 8.85
C SER A 274 -1.76 8.81 7.46
N ASP A 275 -1.80 10.00 6.82
CA ASP A 275 -2.53 10.20 5.57
C ASP A 275 -1.64 10.63 4.39
N ASN A 276 -0.34 10.86 4.60
CA ASN A 276 0.57 11.31 3.55
C ASN A 276 2.04 10.91 3.80
N ILE A 277 2.85 11.08 2.75
CA ILE A 277 4.31 10.95 2.79
C ILE A 277 4.90 12.25 2.29
N GLU A 278 5.82 12.83 3.06
CA GLU A 278 6.44 14.12 2.77
C GLU A 278 7.95 13.97 2.60
N ALA A 279 8.53 14.77 1.71
CA ALA A 279 9.97 14.89 1.59
C ALA A 279 10.52 15.75 2.74
N SER A 280 11.38 15.18 3.58
CA SER A 280 12.11 15.91 4.62
C SER A 280 13.48 16.35 4.12
N PHE A 281 13.63 17.62 3.78
CA PHE A 281 14.94 18.19 3.46
C PHE A 281 15.83 18.41 4.70
N TYR A 282 15.44 17.89 5.87
CA TYR A 282 16.08 18.17 7.15
C TYR A 282 16.48 16.87 7.88
N SER A 283 17.78 16.68 8.04
CA SER A 283 18.40 15.54 8.76
C SER A 283 19.23 16.00 9.97
N GLY A 284 18.90 17.13 10.59
CA GLY A 284 19.72 17.64 11.68
C GLY A 284 19.04 18.71 12.51
N SER A 285 19.20 18.58 13.83
CA SER A 285 18.92 19.63 14.80
C SER A 285 19.59 20.93 14.35
N THR A 286 18.87 22.04 14.45
CA THR A 286 19.36 23.39 14.14
C THR A 286 20.66 23.65 14.89
N THR A 287 21.79 23.60 14.20
CA THR A 287 23.06 24.07 14.74
C THR A 287 23.05 25.59 14.68
N THR A 288 22.77 26.22 15.82
CA THR A 288 22.99 27.65 16.00
C THR A 288 24.48 27.94 15.86
N VAL A 289 24.89 28.57 14.76
CA VAL A 289 26.25 29.10 14.61
C VAL A 289 26.34 30.37 15.46
N SER A 290 26.99 30.28 16.63
CA SER A 290 27.28 31.45 17.46
C SER A 290 28.38 32.33 16.84
N ALA A 291 28.24 33.65 16.97
CA ALA A 291 29.25 34.61 16.55
C ALA A 291 30.59 34.38 17.29
N GLY A 292 31.72 34.42 16.57
CA GLY A 292 33.07 34.33 17.14
C GLY A 292 33.80 32.99 16.96
N VAL A 293 33.19 31.99 16.32
CA VAL A 293 33.86 30.73 15.94
C VAL A 293 34.56 30.92 14.58
N ALA A 294 35.81 30.45 14.45
CA ALA A 294 36.54 30.49 13.18
C ALA A 294 35.76 29.74 12.09
N ALA A 295 35.60 30.37 10.92
CA ALA A 295 34.90 29.76 9.80
C ALA A 295 35.65 28.52 9.31
N SER A 296 35.02 27.35 9.46
CA SER A 296 35.42 26.15 8.74
C SER A 296 34.71 26.11 7.39
N LEU A 297 35.34 25.54 6.36
CA LEU A 297 34.68 25.23 5.09
C LEU A 297 33.53 24.25 5.37
N GLY A 298 32.30 24.76 5.41
CA GLY A 298 31.12 23.93 5.55
C GLY A 298 30.79 23.23 4.24
N THR A 299 30.65 21.91 4.27
CA THR A 299 29.98 21.16 3.21
C THR A 299 28.48 21.25 3.43
N SER A 300 27.76 21.98 2.57
CA SER A 300 26.30 22.05 2.67
C SER A 300 25.68 20.81 2.04
N VAL A 301 24.94 20.03 2.85
CA VAL A 301 24.10 18.92 2.37
C VAL A 301 22.62 19.30 2.25
N SER A 302 22.27 20.57 2.49
CA SER A 302 20.88 21.07 2.37
C SER A 302 20.82 22.53 1.90
N MET A 303 19.66 22.98 1.43
CA MET A 303 19.43 24.40 1.12
C MET A 303 19.20 25.20 2.41
N SER A 304 19.80 26.39 2.51
CA SER A 304 19.52 27.29 3.64
C SER A 304 18.07 27.75 3.59
N ARG A 305 17.40 27.76 4.74
CA ARG A 305 16.03 28.28 4.82
C ARG A 305 16.04 29.78 4.52
N GLY A 306 15.02 30.26 3.78
CA GLY A 306 14.82 31.70 3.53
C GLY A 306 14.51 32.52 4.79
N ASP A 307 14.16 31.85 5.89
CA ASP A 307 13.85 32.45 7.20
C ASP A 307 14.94 32.22 8.26
N HIS A 308 16.17 31.86 7.85
CA HIS A 308 17.26 31.77 8.82
C HIS A 308 17.60 33.16 9.39
N VAL A 309 17.82 33.22 10.69
CA VAL A 309 18.15 34.46 11.41
C VAL A 309 19.56 34.39 11.97
N HIS A 310 20.30 35.49 11.85
CA HIS A 310 21.56 35.66 12.56
C HIS A 310 21.28 36.36 13.89
N ALA A 311 21.61 35.70 15.00
CA ALA A 311 21.60 36.34 16.31
C ALA A 311 22.83 37.27 16.41
N ILE A 312 22.65 38.53 16.04
CA ILE A 312 23.69 39.56 16.17
C ILE A 312 23.56 40.18 17.56
N TYR A 313 24.45 39.78 18.47
CA TYR A 313 24.55 40.40 19.80
C TYR A 313 25.43 41.65 19.72
N THR A 314 24.87 42.82 20.08
CA THR A 314 25.66 44.04 20.28
C THR A 314 26.01 44.18 21.76
N ALA A 315 27.22 44.63 22.08
CA ALA A 315 27.65 44.82 23.46
C ALA A 315 26.82 45.91 24.20
N THR A 316 26.75 45.78 25.53
CA THR A 316 26.09 46.76 26.42
C THR A 316 26.82 48.11 26.34
N PRO A 317 26.10 49.25 26.17
CA PRO A 317 26.76 50.55 26.09
C PRO A 317 27.50 50.90 27.40
N THR A 318 28.73 51.39 27.28
CA THR A 318 29.55 51.85 28.42
C THR A 318 29.33 53.34 28.69
N GLY A 319 29.39 53.72 29.98
CA GLY A 319 29.27 55.11 30.44
C GLY A 319 30.58 55.89 30.32
N PHE A 320 30.48 57.23 30.38
CA PHE A 320 31.62 58.16 30.31
C PHE A 320 32.70 57.88 31.38
N GLY A 321 33.97 58.06 31.02
CA GLY A 321 35.11 58.02 31.95
C GLY A 321 35.63 56.62 32.33
N SER A 322 35.07 55.55 31.76
CA SER A 322 35.63 54.21 31.91
C SER A 322 36.95 54.11 31.13
N SER A 323 38.02 53.62 31.76
CA SER A 323 39.32 53.42 31.09
C SER A 323 39.13 52.48 29.90
N ASN A 324 39.50 52.92 28.71
CA ASN A 324 39.48 52.08 27.51
C ASN A 324 40.69 51.14 27.54
N THR A 325 40.55 49.98 28.17
CA THR A 325 41.49 48.89 27.91
C THR A 325 41.15 48.32 26.53
N GLU A 326 42.17 48.15 25.68
CA GLU A 326 42.01 47.57 24.35
C GLU A 326 41.46 46.14 24.46
N GLY A 327 40.14 46.01 24.36
CA GLY A 327 39.45 44.73 24.38
C GLY A 327 39.34 44.17 22.96
N THR A 328 39.64 42.89 22.80
CA THR A 328 39.25 42.14 21.60
C THR A 328 37.72 42.02 21.56
N SER A 329 37.08 42.58 20.53
CA SER A 329 35.61 42.52 20.41
C SER A 329 35.17 41.18 19.82
N ASN A 330 34.26 40.49 20.52
CA ASN A 330 33.55 39.31 20.00
C ASN A 330 32.18 39.67 19.38
N ALA A 331 31.87 40.97 19.26
CA ALA A 331 30.59 41.50 18.80
C ALA A 331 30.77 42.67 17.80
N LEU A 332 29.78 42.86 16.92
CA LEU A 332 29.76 44.02 16.01
C LEU A 332 29.45 45.29 16.82
N ALA A 333 30.26 46.34 16.62
CA ALA A 333 30.03 47.64 17.26
C ALA A 333 28.84 48.35 16.60
N ARG A 334 27.96 48.97 17.40
CA ARG A 334 26.85 49.78 16.88
C ARG A 334 27.41 51.04 16.22
N ALA A 335 26.96 51.37 15.01
CA ALA A 335 27.43 52.55 14.28
C ALA A 335 26.92 53.88 14.88
N ASP A 336 25.90 53.84 15.73
CA ASP A 336 25.31 55.00 16.38
C ASP A 336 25.73 55.11 17.86
N HIS A 337 26.39 56.23 18.19
CA HIS A 337 26.52 56.67 19.58
C HIS A 337 26.26 58.17 19.68
N VAL A 338 25.69 58.59 20.79
CA VAL A 338 25.32 59.99 21.06
C VAL A 338 26.15 60.48 22.23
N HIS A 339 26.73 61.68 22.12
CA HIS A 339 27.39 62.34 23.24
C HIS A 339 26.43 63.30 23.93
N GLN A 340 26.17 63.08 25.21
CA GLN A 340 25.49 64.05 26.07
C GLN A 340 26.47 65.16 26.44
N ARG A 341 26.20 66.41 26.04
CA ARG A 341 26.96 67.58 26.48
C ARG A 341 26.15 68.31 27.56
N ASP A 342 26.60 68.26 28.80
CA ASP A 342 26.03 69.07 29.88
C ASP A 342 26.53 70.52 29.74
N ILE A 343 25.63 71.46 29.44
CA ILE A 343 25.93 72.89 29.40
C ILE A 343 25.80 73.42 30.83
N ALA A 344 26.88 73.99 31.39
CA ALA A 344 26.95 74.41 32.79
C ALA A 344 25.85 75.41 33.17
N ARG A 345 25.14 75.07 34.26
CA ARG A 345 24.03 75.79 34.90
C ARG A 345 24.46 77.20 35.39
N GLN A 346 23.84 78.23 34.83
CA GLN A 346 23.93 79.62 35.30
C GLN A 346 23.47 79.69 36.78
N VAL A 347 24.35 80.07 37.71
CA VAL A 347 23.96 80.28 39.11
C VAL A 347 23.72 81.77 39.33
N ASN A 348 22.45 82.18 39.33
CA ASN A 348 22.06 83.55 39.66
C ASN A 348 22.08 83.70 41.19
N VAL A 349 23.05 84.46 41.73
CA VAL A 349 23.08 84.79 43.16
C VAL A 349 22.38 86.15 43.36
N ALA A 350 21.17 86.13 43.91
CA ALA A 350 20.45 87.33 44.31
C ALA A 350 20.98 87.80 45.68
N ILE A 351 21.51 89.02 45.77
CA ILE A 351 21.97 89.63 47.03
C ILE A 351 21.11 90.86 47.31
N THR A 352 20.31 90.80 48.39
CA THR A 352 19.54 91.94 48.92
C THR A 352 20.35 92.60 50.03
N ALA A 353 21.00 93.74 49.74
CA ALA A 353 21.60 94.58 50.77
C ALA A 353 20.70 95.80 51.01
N ALA A 354 20.16 95.92 52.23
CA ALA A 354 19.42 97.10 52.66
C ALA A 354 20.41 98.27 52.85
N VAL A 355 20.30 99.31 52.03
CA VAL A 355 21.09 100.55 52.16
C VAL A 355 20.23 101.61 52.83
N SER A 356 20.56 101.98 54.07
CA SER A 356 20.15 103.25 54.65
C SER A 356 21.16 104.32 54.23
N THR A 357 20.68 105.40 53.65
CA THR A 357 21.47 106.59 53.31
C THR A 357 22.12 107.17 54.57
N ASP A 358 23.43 106.99 54.74
CA ASP A 358 24.41 108.10 54.77
C ASP A 358 25.83 107.64 55.16
N GLN A 359 26.27 106.42 54.80
CA GLN A 359 27.65 105.96 54.99
C GLN A 359 28.18 105.31 53.70
N PRO A 360 29.47 105.49 53.34
CA PRO A 360 30.06 104.81 52.19
C PRO A 360 29.95 103.28 52.38
N LEU A 361 29.48 102.59 51.34
CA LEU A 361 29.24 101.15 51.31
C LEU A 361 30.45 100.38 51.88
N PRO A 362 30.29 99.55 52.93
CA PRO A 362 31.36 98.66 53.35
C PRO A 362 31.62 97.65 52.24
N GLY A 363 32.91 97.41 51.93
CA GLY A 363 33.35 96.55 50.83
C GLY A 363 32.62 95.21 50.82
N MET A 364 32.06 94.85 49.66
CA MET A 364 31.34 93.59 49.47
C MET A 364 32.35 92.46 49.23
N GLY A 365 32.60 91.64 50.25
CA GLY A 365 33.42 90.44 50.13
C GLY A 365 32.63 89.32 49.46
N ILE A 366 32.96 88.99 48.21
CA ILE A 366 32.42 87.83 47.49
C ILE A 366 33.60 87.06 46.91
N THR A 367 33.87 85.85 47.40
CA THR A 367 34.93 84.98 46.86
C THR A 367 34.49 84.40 45.51
N PRO A 368 35.03 84.84 44.35
CA PRO A 368 34.68 84.28 43.05
C PRO A 368 35.42 82.96 42.85
N ILE A 369 34.77 81.95 42.28
CA ILE A 369 35.36 80.60 42.16
C ILE A 369 36.44 80.52 41.07
N THR A 370 36.55 81.45 40.12
CA THR A 370 37.71 81.56 39.21
C THR A 370 37.83 82.98 38.64
N SER A 371 39.06 83.41 38.35
CA SER A 371 39.47 84.79 38.05
C SER A 371 39.17 85.29 36.63
N SER A 372 38.20 84.71 35.90
CA SER A 372 37.95 85.12 34.50
C SER A 372 36.45 85.10 34.18
N GLY A 373 35.82 86.28 34.19
CA GLY A 373 34.45 86.47 33.69
C GLY A 373 33.41 86.95 34.71
N VAL A 374 33.80 87.67 35.77
CA VAL A 374 32.83 88.23 36.72
C VAL A 374 32.23 89.52 36.16
N VAL A 375 30.93 89.49 35.87
CA VAL A 375 30.14 90.64 35.44
C VAL A 375 29.18 91.04 36.55
N VAL A 376 29.21 92.30 36.96
CA VAL A 376 28.31 92.84 37.99
C VAL A 376 27.15 93.56 37.33
N TYR A 377 25.92 93.31 37.79
CA TYR A 377 24.72 94.05 37.38
C TYR A 377 24.14 94.79 38.59
N LEU A 378 23.78 96.07 38.42
CA LEU A 378 22.99 96.83 39.39
C LEU A 378 21.69 97.26 38.72
N ASN A 379 20.55 96.91 39.33
CA ASN A 379 19.20 97.18 38.79
C ASN A 379 19.03 96.77 37.31
N GLY A 380 19.66 95.67 36.90
CA GLY A 380 19.57 95.12 35.54
C GLY A 380 20.55 95.71 34.52
N LEU A 381 21.34 96.73 34.88
CA LEU A 381 22.39 97.28 34.00
C LEU A 381 23.77 96.68 34.32
N MET A 382 24.41 96.16 33.28
CA MET A 382 25.80 95.67 33.33
C MET A 382 26.73 96.83 33.71
N GLN A 383 27.51 96.63 34.76
CA GLN A 383 28.52 97.58 35.20
C GLN A 383 29.84 97.32 34.47
N ARG A 384 30.64 98.36 34.23
CA ARG A 384 31.94 98.21 33.57
C ARG A 384 33.03 97.99 34.61
N GLN A 385 33.88 96.98 34.37
CA GLN A 385 35.03 96.68 35.21
C GLN A 385 36.28 97.44 34.73
N GLY A 386 37.02 98.03 35.66
CA GLY A 386 38.39 98.52 35.45
C GLY A 386 38.70 99.83 36.17
N SER A 387 39.97 100.24 36.16
CA SER A 387 40.40 101.50 36.79
C SER A 387 39.72 102.70 36.14
N GLY A 388 38.94 103.48 36.90
CA GLY A 388 38.15 104.60 36.38
C GLY A 388 36.75 104.23 35.84
N PHE A 389 36.36 102.96 35.90
CA PHE A 389 34.98 102.50 35.62
C PHE A 389 34.17 102.32 36.92
N ASP A 390 32.99 101.71 36.81
CA ASP A 390 32.00 101.64 37.88
C ASP A 390 32.51 100.80 39.09
N TYR A 391 33.34 99.79 38.84
CA TYR A 391 33.99 98.99 39.89
C TYR A 391 35.36 98.42 39.46
N THR A 392 36.17 98.05 40.45
CA THR A 392 37.39 97.24 40.25
C THR A 392 37.29 95.92 41.01
N ILE A 393 38.01 94.91 40.52
CA ILE A 393 38.18 93.63 41.23
C ILE A 393 39.65 93.52 41.61
N SER A 394 39.92 93.26 42.89
CA SER A 394 41.25 92.88 43.37
C SER A 394 41.11 91.64 44.24
N GLY A 395 41.65 90.52 43.78
CA GLY A 395 41.46 89.23 44.43
C GLY A 395 39.98 88.86 44.54
N ALA A 396 39.52 88.60 45.77
CA ALA A 396 38.14 88.22 46.11
C ALA A 396 37.24 89.42 46.49
N THR A 397 37.67 90.65 46.21
CA THR A 397 36.93 91.85 46.62
C THR A 397 36.54 92.66 45.39
N ILE A 398 35.25 93.00 45.31
CA ILE A 398 34.72 93.98 44.37
C ILE A 398 34.61 95.32 45.10
N THR A 399 35.28 96.34 44.59
CA THR A 399 35.28 97.68 45.17
C THR A 399 34.56 98.65 44.24
N PRO A 400 33.43 99.25 44.65
CA PRO A 400 32.77 100.31 43.88
C PRO A 400 33.68 101.54 43.77
N SER A 401 33.75 102.15 42.59
CA SER A 401 34.46 103.42 42.43
C SER A 401 33.63 104.57 43.03
N THR A 402 34.22 105.36 43.92
CA THR A 402 33.56 106.52 44.54
C THR A 402 33.63 107.80 43.70
N SER A 403 34.20 107.73 42.49
CA SER A 403 34.39 108.88 41.60
C SER A 403 33.62 108.69 40.29
N LYS A 404 32.45 109.31 40.18
CA LYS A 404 31.88 109.71 38.89
C LYS A 404 32.34 111.12 38.59
N THR A 405 33.41 111.29 37.81
CA THR A 405 33.62 112.54 37.08
C THR A 405 32.48 112.68 36.07
N LYS A 406 31.53 113.58 36.36
CA LYS A 406 30.51 114.02 35.41
C LYS A 406 31.22 114.51 34.15
N ASN A 407 31.12 113.78 33.04
CA ASN A 407 31.50 114.34 31.75
C ASN A 407 30.28 115.09 31.18
N SER A 408 30.11 116.32 31.65
CA SER A 408 29.31 117.35 31.01
C SER A 408 29.99 117.75 29.71
N ASN A 409 29.50 117.23 28.57
CA ASN A 409 29.49 117.87 27.25
C ASN A 409 28.95 116.88 26.18
N CYS A 410 27.66 117.00 25.84
CA CYS A 410 27.18 117.40 24.51
C CYS A 410 25.66 117.19 24.43
N CYS A 411 25.04 118.16 23.75
CA CYS A 411 23.61 118.38 23.56
C CYS A 411 22.90 117.28 22.76
#